data_AF-A0AAD9JRX3-F1
#
_entry.id   AF-A0AAD9JRX3-F1
#
_cell.length_a   1.000
_cell.length_b   1.000
_cell.length_c   1.000
_cell.angle_alpha   90.00
_cell.angle_beta   90.00
_cell.angle_gamma   90.00
#
_symmetry.space_group_name_H-M   'P 1'
#
loop_
_entity.id
_entity.type
_entity.pdbx_description
1 polymer ?
#
loop_
_entity_poly.entity_id
_entity_poly.type
_entity_poly.pdbx_seq_one_letter_code
_entity_poly.pdbx_strand_id
1 'polypeptide(L)'
;MRFNLFLGNRDEGDTSLGRLPTDLSPIHYVLELQPDIYTGAPPFFFNGSVSIRFVCEVATSVVYLNSYELNIDGSSLSITAAPDSPVTAPNPVFVKYEEDSTLQFLKIFVDDDLVEGAEYIVNISFDGAIKDVQNQDGLFWTSFISILDGLTHYMASTQLEAHGGRKMFPSFDEPSFKATFDITILRSPDVISLSNADLLRSEARDNGWVADVFNTTLKMSLYLVCFAIGEFDYLESYTASGTRVRVYGRPEYVQELAFADEIAIQFQDWYEAWTGLVDPNQKVGTNTL
;
A
#
# COMPACT_ATOMS: atom_id res chain seq x y z
N MET A 1 -38.05 -19.12 12.62
CA MET A 1 -37.31 -18.93 11.35
C MET A 1 -35.85 -19.15 11.65
N ARG A 2 -35.27 -20.27 11.22
CA ARG A 2 -33.83 -20.52 11.31
C ARG A 2 -33.18 -19.80 10.13
N PHE A 3 -32.35 -18.80 10.42
CA PHE A 3 -31.43 -18.24 9.44
C PHE A 3 -30.35 -19.31 9.21
N ASN A 4 -30.42 -20.01 8.09
CA ASN A 4 -29.27 -20.75 7.58
C ASN A 4 -28.29 -19.70 7.06
N LEU A 5 -27.14 -19.56 7.73
CA LEU A 5 -25.96 -18.95 7.11
C LEU A 5 -25.63 -19.81 5.88
N PHE A 6 -25.68 -19.20 4.70
CA PHE A 6 -24.99 -19.72 3.54
C PHE A 6 -23.50 -19.73 3.87
N LEU A 7 -22.96 -20.91 4.14
CA LEU A 7 -21.54 -21.18 3.92
C LEU A 7 -21.34 -21.06 2.41
N GLY A 8 -20.90 -19.89 1.94
CA GLY A 8 -20.55 -19.68 0.55
C GLY A 8 -19.43 -20.64 0.16
N ASN A 9 -19.64 -21.37 -0.94
CA ASN A 9 -18.56 -22.03 -1.65
C ASN A 9 -17.46 -20.99 -1.91
N ARG A 10 -16.18 -21.41 -1.87
CA ARG A 10 -15.06 -20.57 -2.33
C ARG A 10 -15.44 -20.06 -3.74
N ASP A 11 -15.58 -18.75 -3.92
CA ASP A 11 -15.74 -18.17 -5.25
C ASP A 11 -14.47 -18.55 -6.04
N GLU A 12 -14.59 -19.49 -6.97
CA GLU A 12 -13.52 -19.85 -7.89
C GLU A 12 -13.26 -18.62 -8.77
N GLY A 13 -12.08 -18.00 -8.64
CA GLY A 13 -11.75 -16.80 -9.40
C GLY A 13 -11.84 -17.05 -10.90
N ASP A 14 -12.56 -16.19 -11.62
CA ASP A 14 -12.71 -16.28 -13.07
C ASP A 14 -11.83 -15.24 -13.77
N THR A 15 -10.65 -15.68 -14.22
CA THR A 15 -9.70 -14.81 -14.92
C THR A 15 -10.26 -14.24 -16.22
N SER A 16 -11.25 -14.87 -16.85
CA SER A 16 -11.89 -14.33 -18.06
C SER A 16 -12.74 -13.09 -17.80
N LEU A 17 -13.11 -12.86 -16.53
CA LEU A 17 -13.87 -11.70 -16.05
C LEU A 17 -13.01 -10.69 -15.28
N GLY A 18 -11.68 -10.84 -15.31
CA GLY A 18 -10.76 -9.94 -14.60
C GLY A 18 -10.69 -10.18 -13.08
N ARG A 19 -11.16 -11.34 -12.61
CA ARG A 19 -11.02 -11.78 -11.21
C ARG A 19 -9.77 -12.62 -11.03
N LEU A 20 -9.04 -12.40 -9.94
CA LEU A 20 -7.88 -13.22 -9.59
C LEU A 20 -8.32 -14.64 -9.19
N PRO A 21 -7.58 -15.70 -9.60
CA PRO A 21 -7.76 -17.04 -9.06
C PRO A 21 -7.56 -17.06 -7.55
N THR A 22 -8.18 -18.03 -6.88
CA THR A 22 -8.01 -18.25 -5.43
C THR A 22 -6.95 -19.31 -5.11
N ASP A 23 -6.21 -19.77 -6.14
CA ASP A 23 -5.13 -20.74 -6.02
C ASP A 23 -3.98 -20.22 -5.15
N LEU A 24 -3.82 -18.91 -5.05
CA LEU A 24 -2.78 -18.24 -4.27
C LEU A 24 -3.41 -17.20 -3.35
N SER A 25 -2.91 -17.08 -2.11
CA SER A 25 -3.39 -16.08 -1.14
C SER A 25 -2.21 -15.33 -0.52
N PRO A 26 -2.20 -13.98 -0.52
CA PRO A 26 -1.12 -13.22 0.08
C PRO A 26 -1.20 -13.29 1.61
N ILE A 27 -0.02 -13.26 2.23
CA ILE A 27 0.17 -13.26 3.67
C ILE A 27 0.75 -11.93 4.11
N HIS A 28 1.81 -11.48 3.43
CA HIS A 28 2.59 -10.32 3.81
C HIS A 28 3.23 -9.64 2.61
N TYR A 29 3.32 -8.31 2.65
CA TYR A 29 3.99 -7.47 1.66
C TYR A 29 5.12 -6.71 2.33
N VAL A 30 6.28 -6.67 1.69
CA VAL A 30 7.34 -5.70 1.96
C VAL A 30 7.37 -4.75 0.77
N LEU A 31 6.98 -3.50 0.98
CA LEU A 31 6.80 -2.49 -0.05
C LEU A 31 7.75 -1.32 0.21
N GLU A 32 8.65 -1.05 -0.74
CA GLU A 32 9.48 0.14 -0.74
C GLU A 32 9.12 1.01 -1.95
N LEU A 33 8.83 2.29 -1.70
CA LEU A 33 8.47 3.25 -2.75
C LEU A 33 9.34 4.50 -2.64
N GLN A 34 9.79 4.99 -3.79
CA GLN A 34 10.56 6.21 -3.94
C GLN A 34 9.86 7.16 -4.94
N PRO A 35 8.85 7.92 -4.49
CA PRO A 35 8.24 8.97 -5.29
C PRO A 35 9.19 10.16 -5.46
N ASP A 36 9.49 10.53 -6.70
CA ASP A 36 10.33 11.69 -7.01
C ASP A 36 9.47 12.87 -7.50
N ILE A 37 8.97 13.64 -6.54
CA ILE A 37 8.24 14.89 -6.76
C ILE A 37 9.15 16.12 -6.64
N TYR A 38 10.47 15.93 -6.60
CA TYR A 38 11.45 16.96 -6.28
C TYR A 38 12.21 17.48 -7.50
N THR A 39 11.88 16.98 -8.70
CA THR A 39 12.51 17.37 -9.98
C THR A 39 12.13 18.79 -10.45
N GLY A 40 11.31 19.52 -9.67
CA GLY A 40 10.97 20.93 -9.85
C GLY A 40 9.72 21.19 -10.68
N ALA A 41 9.33 20.26 -11.56
CA ALA A 41 8.06 20.33 -12.31
C ALA A 41 7.67 18.93 -12.85
N PRO A 42 6.37 18.65 -13.06
CA PRO A 42 5.91 17.41 -13.68
C PRO A 42 6.42 17.27 -15.13
N PRO A 43 6.51 16.04 -15.68
CA PRO A 43 6.01 14.79 -15.11
C PRO A 43 6.87 14.24 -13.96
N PHE A 44 6.20 13.70 -12.95
CA PHE A 44 6.84 13.01 -11.83
C PHE A 44 6.70 11.50 -11.98
N PHE A 45 7.66 10.78 -11.41
CA PHE A 45 7.74 9.33 -11.47
C PHE A 45 8.06 8.78 -10.09
N PHE A 46 7.86 7.48 -9.92
CA PHE A 46 8.29 6.76 -8.73
C PHE A 46 8.95 5.45 -9.14
N ASN A 47 9.93 5.04 -8.33
CA ASN A 47 10.46 3.69 -8.37
C ASN A 47 9.88 2.92 -7.19
N GLY A 48 9.75 1.60 -7.33
CA GLY A 48 9.29 0.76 -6.26
C GLY A 48 9.85 -0.65 -6.33
N SER A 49 9.83 -1.31 -5.19
CA SER A 49 10.02 -2.75 -5.09
C SER A 49 9.00 -3.35 -4.14
N VAL A 50 8.51 -4.53 -4.50
CA VAL A 50 7.58 -5.31 -3.66
C VAL A 50 8.05 -6.74 -3.55
N SER A 51 8.10 -7.24 -2.32
CA SER A 51 8.20 -8.66 -2.01
C SER A 51 6.87 -9.13 -1.43
N ILE A 52 6.24 -10.09 -2.07
CA ILE A 52 4.94 -10.62 -1.64
C ILE A 52 5.14 -12.06 -1.18
N ARG A 53 4.91 -12.31 0.10
CA ARG A 53 4.80 -13.67 0.65
C ARG A 53 3.37 -14.15 0.49
N PHE A 54 3.18 -15.31 -0.10
CA PHE A 54 1.87 -15.91 -0.34
C PHE A 54 1.90 -17.42 -0.13
N VAL A 55 0.73 -18.00 0.15
CA VAL A 55 0.52 -19.45 0.21
C VAL A 55 -0.07 -19.94 -1.11
N CYS A 56 0.37 -21.11 -1.55
CA CYS A 56 -0.26 -21.86 -2.62
C CYS A 56 -1.39 -22.72 -2.04
N GLU A 57 -2.64 -22.31 -2.25
CA GLU A 57 -3.86 -23.01 -1.81
C GLU A 57 -4.21 -24.18 -2.72
N VAL A 58 -3.88 -24.06 -4.01
CA VAL A 58 -4.07 -25.10 -5.03
C VAL A 58 -2.85 -25.08 -5.94
N ALA A 59 -2.31 -26.27 -6.25
CA ALA A 59 -1.15 -26.40 -7.11
C ALA A 59 -1.35 -25.70 -8.47
N THR A 60 -0.41 -24.83 -8.83
CA THR A 60 -0.48 -23.98 -10.03
C THR A 60 0.91 -23.55 -10.48
N SER A 61 1.11 -23.40 -11.78
CA SER A 61 2.36 -22.91 -12.40
C SER A 61 2.30 -21.44 -12.81
N VAL A 62 1.23 -20.72 -12.43
CA VAL A 62 1.05 -19.30 -12.79
C VAL A 62 0.66 -18.47 -11.58
N VAL A 63 1.44 -17.43 -11.30
CA VAL A 63 1.10 -16.39 -10.33
C VAL A 63 0.41 -15.25 -11.05
N TYR A 64 -0.86 -15.02 -10.72
CA TYR A 64 -1.64 -13.88 -11.19
C TYR A 64 -1.58 -12.75 -10.16
N LEU A 65 -1.19 -11.56 -10.61
CA LEU A 65 -1.26 -10.31 -9.85
C LEU A 65 -2.00 -9.27 -10.69
N ASN A 66 -2.69 -8.32 -10.06
CA ASN A 66 -3.12 -7.11 -10.72
C ASN A 66 -1.94 -6.15 -10.91
N SER A 67 -1.83 -5.57 -12.10
CA SER A 67 -0.84 -4.55 -12.43
C SER A 67 -1.35 -3.71 -13.61
N TYR A 68 -1.25 -2.39 -13.53
CA TYR A 68 -1.68 -1.49 -14.60
C TYR A 68 -0.89 -0.19 -14.62
N GLU A 69 -0.45 0.26 -15.80
CA GLU A 69 0.37 1.48 -15.97
C GLU A 69 1.71 1.47 -15.19
N LEU A 70 2.26 0.29 -14.92
CA LEU A 70 3.57 0.09 -14.31
C LEU A 70 4.54 -0.51 -15.32
N ASN A 71 5.80 -0.07 -15.28
CA ASN A 71 6.88 -0.71 -16.01
C ASN A 71 7.54 -1.76 -15.11
N ILE A 72 7.40 -3.04 -15.45
CA ILE A 72 7.98 -4.13 -14.67
C ILE A 72 9.44 -4.37 -15.09
N ASP A 73 10.37 -4.36 -14.12
CA ASP A 73 11.73 -4.81 -14.36
C ASP A 73 11.77 -6.34 -14.33
N GLY A 74 11.66 -6.96 -15.51
CA GLY A 74 11.71 -8.41 -15.66
C GLY A 74 13.00 -9.07 -15.15
N SER A 75 14.10 -8.32 -14.98
CA SER A 75 15.35 -8.85 -14.43
C SER A 75 15.34 -8.99 -12.90
N SER A 76 14.45 -8.25 -12.22
CA SER A 76 14.24 -8.32 -10.78
C SER A 76 13.29 -9.47 -10.37
N LEU A 77 12.48 -9.95 -11.31
CA LEU A 77 11.47 -10.98 -11.06
C LEU A 77 12.11 -12.28 -10.58
N SER A 78 11.72 -12.69 -9.37
CA SER A 78 12.13 -13.96 -8.79
C SER A 78 11.02 -14.53 -7.92
N ILE A 79 10.89 -15.85 -7.89
CA ILE A 79 10.02 -16.57 -6.97
C ILE A 79 10.86 -17.60 -6.24
N THR A 80 10.77 -17.62 -4.92
CA THR A 80 11.52 -18.54 -4.06
C THR A 80 10.59 -19.16 -3.03
N ALA A 81 10.88 -20.39 -2.61
CA ALA A 81 10.18 -21.00 -1.48
C ALA A 81 10.53 -20.23 -0.20
N ALA A 82 9.53 -19.95 0.63
CA ALA A 82 9.75 -19.27 1.91
C ALA A 82 10.61 -20.17 2.82
N PRO A 83 11.71 -19.66 3.42
CA PRO A 83 12.63 -20.46 4.23
C PRO A 83 11.98 -21.15 5.43
N ASP A 84 10.93 -20.53 5.98
CA ASP A 84 10.14 -20.94 7.13
C ASP A 84 8.74 -21.44 6.73
N SER A 85 8.56 -21.84 5.46
CA SER A 85 7.32 -22.43 4.95
C SER A 85 6.93 -23.68 5.78
N PRO A 86 5.64 -23.84 6.15
CA PRO A 86 5.16 -25.02 6.87
C PRO A 86 5.26 -26.31 6.03
N VAL A 87 5.23 -26.18 4.71
CA VAL A 87 5.41 -27.28 3.75
C VAL A 87 6.70 -27.05 2.97
N THR A 88 7.58 -28.04 2.96
CA THR A 88 8.82 -27.97 2.18
C THR A 88 8.52 -28.01 0.69
N ALA A 89 9.04 -27.04 -0.06
CA ALA A 89 8.95 -26.98 -1.50
C ALA A 89 10.30 -26.57 -2.12
N PRO A 90 10.59 -26.98 -3.36
CA PRO A 90 11.74 -26.49 -4.09
C PRO A 90 11.57 -25.02 -4.47
N ASN A 91 12.69 -24.34 -4.76
CA ASN A 91 12.64 -23.04 -5.43
C ASN A 91 12.18 -23.25 -6.87
N PRO A 92 11.08 -22.62 -7.31
CA PRO A 92 10.66 -22.67 -8.70
C PRO A 92 11.64 -21.88 -9.57
N VAL A 93 11.72 -22.23 -10.86
CA VAL A 93 12.46 -21.44 -11.83
C VAL A 93 11.49 -20.48 -12.51
N PHE A 94 11.77 -19.18 -12.41
CA PHE A 94 11.08 -18.17 -13.19
C PHE A 94 11.31 -18.43 -14.70
N VAL A 95 10.23 -18.57 -15.46
CA VAL A 95 10.28 -18.84 -16.91
C VAL A 95 10.09 -17.54 -17.70
N LYS A 96 9.00 -16.84 -17.44
CA LYS A 96 8.62 -15.60 -18.13
C LYS A 96 7.51 -14.88 -17.37
N TYR A 97 7.23 -13.64 -17.78
CA TYR A 97 5.99 -12.96 -17.41
C TYR A 97 5.26 -12.47 -18.67
N GLU A 98 3.96 -12.27 -18.54
CA GLU A 98 3.10 -11.66 -19.56
C GLU A 98 2.21 -10.61 -18.90
N GLU A 99 2.01 -9.48 -19.57
CA GLU A 99 1.10 -8.42 -19.14
C GLU A 99 -0.16 -8.44 -20.00
N ASP A 100 -1.32 -8.43 -19.34
CA ASP A 100 -2.63 -8.34 -19.96
C ASP A 100 -3.23 -6.99 -19.62
N SER A 101 -3.07 -6.01 -20.51
CA SER A 101 -3.55 -4.65 -20.27
C SER A 101 -5.08 -4.52 -20.27
N THR A 102 -5.79 -5.49 -20.86
CA THR A 102 -7.26 -5.49 -20.91
C THR A 102 -7.83 -5.95 -19.57
N LEU A 103 -7.27 -7.03 -19.01
CA LEU A 103 -7.69 -7.57 -17.73
C LEU A 103 -6.86 -7.02 -16.54
N GLN A 104 -5.87 -6.19 -16.82
CA GLN A 104 -4.96 -5.57 -15.85
C GLN A 104 -4.23 -6.60 -14.99
N PHE A 105 -3.71 -7.65 -15.64
CA PHE A 105 -2.96 -8.71 -14.99
C PHE A 105 -1.48 -8.69 -15.36
N LEU A 106 -0.64 -8.96 -14.36
CA LEU A 106 0.70 -9.49 -14.50
C LEU A 106 0.64 -11.01 -14.24
N LYS A 107 0.99 -11.81 -15.25
CA LYS A 107 1.01 -13.28 -15.18
C LYS A 107 2.47 -13.73 -15.13
N ILE A 108 2.88 -14.39 -14.06
CA ILE A 108 4.26 -14.87 -13.87
C ILE A 108 4.24 -16.39 -13.96
N PHE A 109 5.01 -16.94 -14.89
CA PHE A 109 5.05 -18.39 -15.16
C PHE A 109 6.31 -19.01 -14.54
N VAL A 110 6.11 -20.16 -13.89
CA VAL A 110 7.19 -21.00 -13.35
C VAL A 110 7.27 -22.33 -14.11
N ASP A 111 8.37 -23.06 -13.93
CA ASP A 111 8.68 -24.29 -14.65
C ASP A 111 7.83 -25.49 -14.23
N ASP A 112 7.63 -25.65 -12.92
CA ASP A 112 6.80 -26.68 -12.30
C ASP A 112 5.69 -26.04 -11.44
N ASP A 113 4.62 -26.79 -11.18
CA ASP A 113 3.55 -26.32 -10.30
C ASP A 113 4.09 -26.04 -8.89
N LEU A 114 3.68 -24.89 -8.35
CA LEU A 114 3.85 -24.56 -6.94
C LEU A 114 3.14 -25.62 -6.08
N VAL A 115 3.73 -25.93 -4.94
CA VAL A 115 3.30 -27.00 -4.06
C VAL A 115 2.18 -26.50 -3.14
N GLU A 116 1.04 -27.19 -3.17
CA GLU A 116 -0.08 -26.91 -2.28
C GLU A 116 0.35 -26.91 -0.79
N GLY A 117 -0.09 -25.89 -0.06
CA GLY A 117 0.24 -25.63 1.35
C GLY A 117 1.63 -25.01 1.57
N ALA A 118 2.48 -24.91 0.55
CA ALA A 118 3.77 -24.24 0.68
C ALA A 118 3.62 -22.72 0.49
N GLU A 119 4.52 -22.00 1.14
CA GLU A 119 4.62 -20.55 1.03
C GLU A 119 5.79 -20.15 0.14
N TYR A 120 5.59 -19.09 -0.61
CA TYR A 120 6.54 -18.56 -1.57
C TYR A 120 6.66 -17.04 -1.42
N ILE A 121 7.78 -16.50 -1.91
CA ILE A 121 8.03 -15.06 -1.98
C ILE A 121 8.30 -14.70 -3.44
N VAL A 122 7.48 -13.81 -3.99
CA VAL A 122 7.74 -13.15 -5.28
C VAL A 122 8.35 -11.78 -5.05
N ASN A 123 9.44 -11.46 -5.74
CA ASN A 123 10.08 -10.14 -5.71
C ASN A 123 9.93 -9.45 -7.07
N ILE A 124 9.58 -8.16 -7.05
CA ILE A 124 9.32 -7.37 -8.26
C ILE A 124 9.78 -5.94 -8.02
N SER A 125 10.66 -5.43 -8.89
CA SER A 125 10.96 -4.01 -9.03
C SER A 125 10.19 -3.42 -10.20
N PHE A 126 9.76 -2.17 -10.06
CA PHE A 126 8.93 -1.48 -11.05
C PHE A 126 9.12 0.03 -10.95
N ASP A 127 8.69 0.73 -12.00
CA ASP A 127 8.52 2.18 -11.98
C ASP A 127 7.17 2.58 -12.58
N GLY A 128 6.73 3.79 -12.27
CA GLY A 128 5.46 4.32 -12.74
C GLY A 128 5.43 5.85 -12.75
N ALA A 129 4.46 6.40 -13.48
CA ALA A 129 4.21 7.83 -13.50
C ALA A 129 3.26 8.22 -12.35
N ILE A 130 3.55 9.33 -11.68
CA ILE A 130 2.63 9.92 -10.70
C ILE A 130 1.66 10.83 -11.43
N LYS A 131 0.36 10.54 -11.35
CA LYS A 131 -0.68 11.35 -12.03
C LYS A 131 -1.00 12.61 -11.23
N ASP A 132 -1.54 13.63 -11.89
CA ASP A 132 -2.01 14.82 -11.16
C ASP A 132 -3.31 14.53 -10.38
N VAL A 133 -3.63 15.39 -9.42
CA VAL A 133 -4.80 15.30 -8.52
C VAL A 133 -6.17 15.28 -9.22
N GLN A 134 -6.27 15.59 -10.52
CA GLN A 134 -7.52 15.39 -11.27
C GLN A 134 -7.77 13.91 -11.59
N ASN A 135 -6.75 13.06 -11.42
CA ASN A 135 -6.81 11.61 -11.59
C ASN A 135 -6.35 10.90 -10.30
N GLN A 136 -7.18 10.98 -9.25
CA GLN A 136 -6.95 10.39 -7.93
C GLN A 136 -7.16 8.87 -7.94
N ASP A 137 -6.36 8.17 -8.72
CA ASP A 137 -6.44 6.72 -8.88
C ASP A 137 -5.04 6.11 -8.84
N GLY A 138 -4.67 5.57 -7.68
CA GLY A 138 -3.32 5.15 -7.35
C GLY A 138 -2.53 6.25 -6.62
N LEU A 139 -1.24 6.38 -6.96
CA LEU A 139 -0.37 7.44 -6.46
C LEU A 139 -0.51 8.69 -7.33
N PHE A 140 -0.88 9.81 -6.71
CA PHE A 140 -1.06 11.10 -7.39
C PHE A 140 -0.30 12.22 -6.70
N TRP A 141 -0.05 13.32 -7.43
CA TRP A 141 0.57 14.53 -6.93
C TRP A 141 -0.37 15.74 -7.01
N THR A 142 -0.16 16.68 -6.11
CA THR A 142 -0.77 18.01 -6.12
C THR A 142 0.29 19.06 -5.83
N SER A 143 -0.04 20.33 -6.01
CA SER A 143 0.84 21.43 -5.64
C SER A 143 0.08 22.60 -5.03
N PHE A 144 0.82 23.43 -4.30
CA PHE A 144 0.33 24.68 -3.76
C PHE A 144 1.42 25.74 -3.80
N ILE A 145 1.02 27.01 -3.78
CA ILE A 145 1.95 28.12 -3.54
C ILE A 145 1.98 28.36 -2.03
N SER A 146 3.15 28.21 -1.42
CA SER A 146 3.35 28.49 0.00
C SER A 146 3.34 29.99 0.22
N ILE A 147 2.60 30.45 1.22
CA ILE A 147 2.60 31.87 1.59
C ILE A 147 3.83 32.27 2.42
N LEU A 148 4.63 31.29 2.85
CA LEU A 148 5.82 31.51 3.67
C LEU A 148 7.01 31.96 2.82
N ASP A 149 7.17 31.37 1.63
CA ASP A 149 8.29 31.65 0.71
C ASP A 149 7.86 32.10 -0.70
N GLY A 150 6.57 31.98 -1.04
CA GLY A 150 6.03 32.31 -2.37
C GLY A 150 6.36 31.29 -3.46
N LEU A 151 6.90 30.11 -3.11
CA LEU A 151 7.30 29.07 -4.04
C LEU A 151 6.20 28.01 -4.22
N THR A 152 6.28 27.28 -5.33
CA THR A 152 5.43 26.11 -5.58
C THR A 152 6.01 24.91 -4.84
N HIS A 153 5.19 24.30 -4.00
CA HIS A 153 5.49 23.08 -3.26
C HIS A 153 4.66 21.92 -3.81
N TYR A 154 5.27 20.75 -3.92
CA TYR A 154 4.64 19.54 -4.42
C TYR A 154 4.39 18.56 -3.28
N MET A 155 3.27 17.84 -3.38
CA MET A 155 2.91 16.77 -2.45
C MET A 155 2.48 15.54 -3.26
N ALA A 156 2.69 14.36 -2.71
CA ALA A 156 2.16 13.10 -3.24
C ALA A 156 1.28 12.41 -2.21
N SER A 157 0.22 11.76 -2.67
CA SER A 157 -0.69 10.98 -1.82
C SER A 157 -1.31 9.83 -2.62
N THR A 158 -1.85 8.86 -1.91
CA THR A 158 -2.51 7.69 -2.50
C THR A 158 -4.03 7.78 -2.39
N GLN A 159 -4.74 7.32 -3.42
CA GLN A 159 -6.16 6.97 -3.39
C GLN A 159 -6.31 5.61 -4.06
N LEU A 160 -6.46 4.53 -3.28
CA LEU A 160 -6.44 3.17 -3.82
C LEU A 160 -7.83 2.54 -3.96
N GLU A 161 -8.86 3.11 -3.32
CA GLU A 161 -10.22 2.61 -3.48
C GLU A 161 -10.84 3.09 -4.80
N ALA A 162 -11.42 2.22 -5.63
CA ALA A 162 -11.60 0.77 -5.42
C ALA A 162 -10.49 -0.12 -6.00
N HIS A 163 -9.75 0.36 -7.01
CA HIS A 163 -8.78 -0.45 -7.78
C HIS A 163 -7.49 0.31 -8.12
N GLY A 164 -7.15 1.35 -7.36
CA GLY A 164 -5.95 2.16 -7.60
C GLY A 164 -4.66 1.47 -7.16
N GLY A 165 -4.77 0.44 -6.33
CA GLY A 165 -3.64 -0.35 -5.83
C GLY A 165 -2.74 -0.92 -6.93
N ARG A 166 -3.35 -1.53 -7.94
CA ARG A 166 -2.64 -2.10 -9.12
C ARG A 166 -1.87 -1.08 -9.96
N LYS A 167 -2.12 0.22 -9.78
CA LYS A 167 -1.37 1.32 -10.43
C LYS A 167 -0.19 1.82 -9.59
N MET A 168 -0.07 1.34 -8.36
CA MET A 168 0.99 1.73 -7.44
C MET A 168 2.01 0.61 -7.28
N PHE A 169 1.58 -0.66 -7.21
CA PHE A 169 2.47 -1.82 -7.21
C PHE A 169 1.73 -3.09 -7.65
N PRO A 170 2.42 -4.07 -8.28
CA PRO A 170 1.81 -5.34 -8.65
C PRO A 170 1.36 -6.10 -7.41
N SER A 171 0.12 -6.58 -7.37
CA SER A 171 -0.47 -7.07 -6.13
C SER A 171 -1.74 -7.91 -6.29
N PHE A 172 -2.17 -8.58 -5.22
CA PHE A 172 -3.50 -9.23 -5.16
C PHE A 172 -4.57 -8.17 -4.84
N ASP A 173 -4.98 -7.38 -5.83
CA ASP A 173 -5.84 -6.19 -5.67
C ASP A 173 -7.35 -6.53 -5.71
N GLU A 174 -7.78 -7.41 -4.79
CA GLU A 174 -9.20 -7.62 -4.46
C GLU A 174 -9.41 -7.55 -2.93
N PRO A 175 -10.55 -7.02 -2.43
CA PRO A 175 -10.78 -6.82 -0.99
C PRO A 175 -10.66 -8.08 -0.12
N SER A 176 -10.91 -9.26 -0.67
CA SER A 176 -10.81 -10.56 0.03
C SER A 176 -9.36 -10.94 0.35
N PHE A 177 -8.38 -10.49 -0.45
CA PHE A 177 -6.97 -10.81 -0.29
C PHE A 177 -6.29 -9.92 0.76
N LYS A 178 -6.71 -10.06 2.01
CA LYS A 178 -6.13 -9.30 3.13
C LYS A 178 -4.73 -9.82 3.50
N ALA A 179 -3.82 -8.91 3.79
CA ALA A 179 -2.45 -9.19 4.20
C ALA A 179 -1.94 -8.13 5.19
N THR A 180 -0.76 -8.35 5.75
CA THR A 180 0.00 -7.31 6.48
C THR A 180 1.00 -6.65 5.55
N PHE A 181 1.41 -5.42 5.87
CA PHE A 181 2.28 -4.60 5.02
C PHE A 181 3.40 -3.97 5.86
N ASP A 182 4.64 -4.18 5.44
CA ASP A 182 5.81 -3.40 5.84
C ASP A 182 6.05 -2.35 4.75
N ILE A 183 5.87 -1.08 5.10
CA ILE A 183 5.95 0.03 4.14
C ILE A 183 7.20 0.85 4.45
N THR A 184 7.99 1.11 3.41
CA THR A 184 9.13 2.02 3.43
C THR A 184 8.95 3.08 2.36
N ILE A 185 9.05 4.35 2.74
CA ILE A 185 8.94 5.49 1.83
C ILE A 185 10.27 6.24 1.78
N LEU A 186 10.87 6.31 0.59
CA LEU A 186 12.04 7.15 0.34
C LEU A 186 11.56 8.53 -0.04
N ARG A 187 12.05 9.54 0.68
CA ARG A 187 11.72 10.95 0.46
C ARG A 187 12.96 11.85 0.57
N SER A 188 12.80 13.09 0.11
CA SER A 188 13.73 14.17 0.43
C SER A 188 13.77 14.42 1.96
N PRO A 189 14.93 14.80 2.54
CA PRO A 189 15.04 15.12 3.96
C PRO A 189 14.16 16.30 4.40
N ASP A 190 13.77 17.18 3.49
CA ASP A 190 13.06 18.43 3.79
C ASP A 190 11.54 18.26 3.98
N VAL A 191 10.99 17.09 3.63
CA VAL A 191 9.56 16.79 3.77
C VAL A 191 9.34 15.64 4.73
N ILE A 192 8.10 15.40 5.17
CA ILE A 192 7.76 14.20 5.96
C ILE A 192 7.03 13.17 5.10
N SER A 193 6.99 11.92 5.58
CA SER A 193 6.10 10.90 5.04
C SER A 193 5.15 10.38 6.11
N LEU A 194 3.92 10.06 5.70
CA LEU A 194 2.87 9.49 6.53
C LEU A 194 2.45 8.16 5.92
N SER A 195 2.08 7.17 6.72
CA SER A 195 1.46 5.94 6.26
C SER A 195 0.46 5.41 7.30
N ASN A 196 -0.14 4.24 7.05
CA ASN A 196 -1.09 3.58 7.94
C ASN A 196 -0.52 3.44 9.37
N ALA A 197 0.62 2.76 9.48
CA ALA A 197 1.25 2.45 10.76
C ALA A 197 2.14 3.58 11.28
N ASP A 198 2.65 3.42 12.50
CA ASP A 198 3.60 4.36 13.09
C ASP A 198 4.97 4.31 12.42
N LEU A 199 5.60 5.48 12.28
CA LEU A 199 7.00 5.57 11.86
C LEU A 199 7.87 4.85 12.89
N LEU A 200 8.55 3.79 12.47
CA LEU A 200 9.45 3.01 13.32
C LEU A 200 10.83 3.67 13.40
N ARG A 201 11.36 4.09 12.25
CA ARG A 201 12.65 4.79 12.15
C ARG A 201 12.79 5.52 10.82
N SER A 202 13.69 6.48 10.79
CA SER A 202 14.19 7.11 9.56
C SER A 202 15.68 6.83 9.42
N GLU A 203 16.13 6.43 8.24
CA GLU A 203 17.53 6.13 7.95
C GLU A 203 18.00 6.81 6.67
N ALA A 204 19.21 7.37 6.68
CA ALA A 204 19.80 7.96 5.49
C ALA A 204 20.15 6.86 4.47
N ARG A 205 19.85 7.13 3.20
CA ARG A 205 20.19 6.28 2.05
C ARG A 205 21.08 7.06 1.07
N ASP A 206 21.56 6.37 0.06
CA ASP A 206 22.42 6.95 -0.97
C ASP A 206 21.75 8.15 -1.67
N ASN A 207 22.55 9.02 -2.26
CA ASN A 207 22.09 10.19 -3.02
C ASN A 207 21.20 11.17 -2.22
N GLY A 208 21.31 11.18 -0.89
CA GLY A 208 20.63 12.15 -0.02
C GLY A 208 19.18 11.82 0.31
N TRP A 209 18.71 10.63 -0.03
CA TRP A 209 17.37 10.16 0.32
C TRP A 209 17.29 9.76 1.80
N VAL A 210 16.10 9.91 2.40
CA VAL A 210 15.77 9.37 3.72
C VAL A 210 14.70 8.31 3.55
N ALA A 211 14.96 7.10 4.05
CA ALA A 211 13.98 6.02 4.10
C ALA A 211 13.25 6.06 5.44
N ASP A 212 11.96 6.37 5.39
CA ASP A 212 11.05 6.24 6.52
C ASP A 212 10.46 4.83 6.52
N VAL A 213 10.83 4.04 7.53
CA VAL A 213 10.35 2.67 7.72
C VAL A 213 9.21 2.70 8.72
N PHE A 214 8.05 2.21 8.33
CA PHE A 214 6.86 2.13 9.18
C PHE A 214 6.75 0.76 9.84
N ASN A 215 6.05 0.69 10.97
CA ASN A 215 5.69 -0.57 11.61
C ASN A 215 4.80 -1.43 10.69
N THR A 216 4.85 -2.74 10.87
CA THR A 216 3.95 -3.67 10.17
C THR A 216 2.48 -3.32 10.46
N THR A 217 1.67 -3.23 9.41
CA THR A 217 0.23 -2.99 9.57
C THR A 217 -0.51 -4.20 10.15
N LEU A 218 -1.68 -3.95 10.73
CA LEU A 218 -2.66 -5.02 10.94
C LEU A 218 -3.12 -5.61 9.61
N LYS A 219 -3.64 -6.85 9.65
CA LYS A 219 -4.16 -7.53 8.46
C LYS A 219 -5.32 -6.73 7.86
N MET A 220 -5.13 -6.20 6.66
CA MET A 220 -6.07 -5.30 5.99
C MET A 220 -6.16 -5.58 4.48
N SER A 221 -7.18 -5.05 3.84
CA SER A 221 -7.33 -5.10 2.37
C SER A 221 -6.44 -4.06 1.70
N LEU A 222 -5.95 -4.34 0.49
CA LEU A 222 -4.97 -3.49 -0.19
C LEU A 222 -5.46 -2.05 -0.43
N TYR A 223 -6.74 -1.86 -0.76
CA TYR A 223 -7.30 -0.53 -0.99
C TYR A 223 -7.20 0.42 0.22
N LEU A 224 -6.91 -0.09 1.42
CA LEU A 224 -6.68 0.68 2.64
C LEU A 224 -5.22 1.10 2.83
N VAL A 225 -4.27 0.54 2.06
CA VAL A 225 -2.88 1.00 2.06
C VAL A 225 -2.87 2.47 1.68
N CYS A 226 -2.22 3.29 2.50
CA CYS A 226 -2.09 4.71 2.22
C CYS A 226 -0.72 5.26 2.62
N PHE A 227 -0.27 6.27 1.88
CA PHE A 227 0.78 7.16 2.33
C PHE A 227 0.62 8.55 1.72
N ALA A 228 1.26 9.53 2.35
CA ALA A 228 1.38 10.90 1.86
C ALA A 228 2.79 11.42 2.10
N ILE A 229 3.31 12.24 1.18
CA ILE A 229 4.61 12.87 1.25
C ILE A 229 4.45 14.35 0.93
N GLY A 230 5.01 15.22 1.78
CA GLY A 230 4.91 16.66 1.59
C GLY A 230 5.32 17.43 2.83
N GLU A 231 5.25 18.75 2.71
CA GLU A 231 5.40 19.66 3.84
C GLU A 231 4.08 19.71 4.60
N PHE A 232 4.03 18.98 5.73
CA PHE A 232 2.88 18.97 6.62
C PHE A 232 3.31 19.34 8.03
N ASP A 233 2.44 20.09 8.70
CA ASP A 233 2.45 20.25 10.16
C ASP A 233 1.13 19.68 10.71
N TYR A 234 1.04 19.50 12.02
CA TYR A 234 -0.11 18.86 12.63
C TYR A 234 -0.49 19.40 14.00
N LEU A 235 -1.77 19.23 14.33
CA LEU A 235 -2.23 19.20 15.72
C LEU A 235 -2.25 17.75 16.20
N GLU A 236 -1.87 17.55 17.46
CA GLU A 236 -1.86 16.24 18.11
C GLU A 236 -2.67 16.29 19.39
N SER A 237 -3.55 15.30 19.53
CA SER A 237 -4.40 15.10 20.69
C SER A 237 -4.55 13.60 20.98
N TYR A 238 -5.17 13.27 22.11
CA TYR A 238 -5.37 11.89 22.57
C TYR A 238 -6.82 11.68 22.99
N THR A 239 -7.38 10.53 22.63
CA THR A 239 -8.70 10.09 23.09
C THR A 239 -8.68 9.74 24.58
N ALA A 240 -9.86 9.52 25.18
CA ALA A 240 -9.97 9.05 26.56
C ALA A 240 -9.31 7.68 26.79
N SER A 241 -9.23 6.85 25.75
CA SER A 241 -8.58 5.54 25.76
C SER A 241 -7.06 5.60 25.52
N GLY A 242 -6.52 6.77 25.14
CA GLY A 242 -5.10 6.97 24.85
C GLY A 242 -4.69 6.79 23.39
N THR A 243 -5.64 6.57 22.47
CA THR A 243 -5.40 6.57 21.02
C THR A 243 -4.90 7.95 20.59
N ARG A 244 -3.76 8.00 19.90
CA ARG A 244 -3.19 9.26 19.40
C ARG A 244 -3.91 9.70 18.13
N VAL A 245 -4.37 10.94 18.10
CA VAL A 245 -5.02 11.56 16.93
C VAL A 245 -4.13 12.68 16.42
N ARG A 246 -3.86 12.69 15.10
CA ARG A 246 -3.20 13.81 14.44
C ARG A 246 -3.99 14.29 13.23
N VAL A 247 -4.20 15.59 13.17
CA VAL A 247 -4.77 16.26 11.99
C VAL A 247 -3.64 17.02 11.30
N TYR A 248 -3.32 16.60 10.07
CA TYR A 248 -2.26 17.17 9.26
C TYR A 248 -2.80 18.18 8.26
N GLY A 249 -2.03 19.25 8.06
CA GLY A 249 -2.31 20.25 7.04
C GLY A 249 -1.05 20.99 6.65
N ARG A 250 -1.21 21.95 5.75
CA ARG A 250 -0.13 22.86 5.35
C ARG A 250 0.37 23.67 6.57
N PRO A 251 1.70 23.83 6.75
CA PRO A 251 2.26 24.49 7.92
C PRO A 251 1.67 25.87 8.22
N GLU A 252 1.39 26.66 7.18
CA GLU A 252 0.81 28.00 7.32
C GLU A 252 -0.64 28.02 7.85
N TYR A 253 -1.36 26.91 7.77
CA TYR A 253 -2.76 26.79 8.18
C TYR A 253 -2.95 25.82 9.35
N VAL A 254 -1.88 25.38 10.02
CA VAL A 254 -1.96 24.38 11.11
C VAL A 254 -2.90 24.81 12.24
N GLN A 255 -2.99 26.12 12.51
CA GLN A 255 -3.89 26.66 13.54
C GLN A 255 -5.37 26.57 13.16
N GLU A 256 -5.69 26.47 11.86
CA GLU A 256 -7.05 26.32 11.36
C GLU A 256 -7.57 24.88 11.53
N LEU A 257 -6.69 23.93 11.87
CA LEU A 257 -7.03 22.52 12.09
C LEU A 257 -7.74 22.25 13.42
N ALA A 258 -7.82 23.25 14.32
CA ALA A 258 -8.33 23.06 15.69
C ALA A 258 -9.74 22.48 15.74
N PHE A 259 -10.64 22.92 14.84
CA PHE A 259 -11.99 22.37 14.78
C PHE A 259 -12.00 20.90 14.34
N ALA A 260 -11.19 20.54 13.34
CA ALA A 260 -11.09 19.17 12.87
C ALA A 260 -10.48 18.24 13.94
N ASP A 261 -9.46 18.72 14.67
CA ASP A 261 -8.85 18.00 15.79
C ASP A 261 -9.86 17.71 16.90
N GLU A 262 -10.57 18.75 17.36
CA GLU A 262 -11.60 18.62 18.41
C GLU A 262 -12.68 17.59 18.03
N ILE A 263 -13.18 17.69 16.78
CA ILE A 263 -14.23 16.81 16.28
C ILE A 263 -13.72 15.38 16.09
N ALA A 264 -12.49 15.18 15.58
CA ALA A 264 -11.92 13.86 15.40
C ALA A 264 -11.84 13.08 16.72
N ILE A 265 -11.42 13.75 17.81
CA ILE A 265 -11.35 13.14 19.14
C ILE A 265 -12.75 12.77 19.64
N GLN A 266 -13.72 13.69 19.55
CA GLN A 266 -15.09 13.46 20.00
C GLN A 266 -15.74 12.28 19.26
N PHE A 267 -15.55 12.20 17.93
CA PHE A 267 -16.06 11.08 17.15
C PHE A 267 -15.37 9.78 17.51
N GLN A 268 -14.05 9.77 17.68
CA GLN A 268 -13.31 8.57 18.03
C GLN A 268 -13.74 8.03 19.40
N ASP A 269 -13.79 8.87 20.43
CA ASP A 269 -14.29 8.49 21.76
C ASP A 269 -15.72 7.94 21.69
N TRP A 270 -16.59 8.59 20.91
CA TRP A 270 -17.96 8.11 20.72
C TRP A 270 -18.02 6.75 20.03
N TYR A 271 -17.23 6.53 18.97
CA TYR A 271 -17.18 5.25 18.24
C TYR A 271 -16.64 4.12 19.12
N GLU A 272 -15.59 4.37 19.90
CA GLU A 272 -15.05 3.38 20.83
C GLU A 272 -16.06 3.03 21.93
N ALA A 273 -16.76 4.01 22.48
CA ALA A 273 -17.83 3.79 23.44
C ALA A 273 -19.03 3.02 22.85
N TRP A 274 -19.40 3.32 21.60
CA TRP A 274 -20.52 2.69 20.92
C TRP A 274 -20.24 1.23 20.53
N THR A 275 -19.04 0.95 20.02
CA THR A 275 -18.62 -0.39 19.60
C THR A 275 -18.11 -1.26 20.75
N GLY A 276 -17.62 -0.64 21.83
CA GLY A 276 -16.89 -1.30 22.91
C GLY A 276 -15.48 -1.73 22.51
N LEU A 277 -14.93 -1.21 21.41
CA LEU A 277 -13.63 -1.54 20.86
C LEU A 277 -12.77 -0.29 20.78
N VAL A 278 -11.57 -0.33 21.35
CA VAL A 278 -10.56 0.72 21.18
C VAL A 278 -9.89 0.55 19.82
N ASP A 279 -9.46 1.65 19.18
CA ASP A 279 -8.73 1.58 17.91
C ASP A 279 -7.53 0.62 18.02
N PRO A 280 -7.49 -0.48 17.24
CA PRO A 280 -6.44 -1.47 17.36
C PRO A 280 -5.08 -0.97 16.85
N ASN A 281 -5.02 0.10 16.06
CA ASN A 281 -3.78 0.73 15.64
C ASN A 281 -3.24 1.74 16.68
N GLN A 282 -4.07 2.13 17.67
CA GLN A 282 -3.74 3.14 18.68
C GLN A 282 -3.30 4.51 18.09
N LYS A 283 -3.63 4.73 16.81
CA LYS A 283 -3.29 5.92 16.04
C LYS A 283 -4.37 6.18 14.99
N VAL A 284 -4.82 7.43 14.91
CA VAL A 284 -5.61 7.96 13.80
C VAL A 284 -4.89 9.16 13.21
N GLY A 285 -4.75 9.18 11.89
CA GLY A 285 -4.22 10.32 11.14
C GLY A 285 -5.20 10.74 10.07
N THR A 286 -5.53 12.02 10.00
CA THR A 286 -6.27 12.60 8.86
C THR A 286 -5.43 13.70 8.25
N ASN A 287 -5.43 13.83 6.94
CA ASN A 287 -4.77 14.93 6.24
C ASN A 287 -5.78 15.74 5.44
N THR A 288 -5.58 17.04 5.38
CA THR A 288 -6.23 17.91 4.41
C THR A 288 -5.25 18.18 3.28
N LEU A 289 -5.50 17.59 2.10
CA LEU A 289 -4.76 17.85 0.87
C LEU A 289 -5.20 19.17 0.21
#